data_AF-A0A0F9QXH2-F1
#
_entry.id   AF-A0A0F9QXH2-F1
#
_cell.length_a   1.000
_cell.length_b   1.000
_cell.length_c   1.000
_cell.angle_alpha   90.00
_cell.angle_beta   90.00
_cell.angle_gamma   90.00
#
_symmetry.space_group_name_H-M   'P 1'
#
loop_
_entity.id
_entity.type
_entity.pdbx_description
1 polymer ?
#
loop_
_entity_poly.entity_id
_entity_poly.type
_entity_poly.pdbx_seq_one_letter_code
_entity_poly.pdbx_strand_id
1 'polypeptide(L)'
;MVEITKEKLEELYIKQGLSIRECAKALQFPTHGGFSWHLRKFGIKARPGKFQKGQRQYFHKKDQDAHGWKGGKKAVPCTQCEALITKFPSLIKEMNFCNHICYGNWRSKNFNGNDNPNHGSIAMFGSSNPNWKGGITYEPYCEIWLDAEYKESIKERDDYKCQNVDCWNNSNRLSIHHIDYDKKNCHPNNLITLCTSCNVRANYNRDFWQTQYEYVINDKLCQDTKEAVIQKDSNYETIAI
;
A
#
# COMPACT_ATOMS: atom_id res chain seq x y z
N MET A 1 32.19 21.98 46.94
CA MET A 1 31.11 21.81 45.94
C MET A 1 29.86 22.44 46.52
N VAL A 2 29.17 23.32 45.79
CA VAL A 2 27.93 23.95 46.26
C VAL A 2 26.89 22.85 46.44
N GLU A 3 26.39 22.68 47.65
CA GLU A 3 25.32 21.73 47.92
C GLU A 3 24.03 22.19 47.23
N ILE A 4 23.52 21.38 46.31
CA ILE A 4 22.32 21.70 45.53
C ILE A 4 21.10 21.20 46.28
N THR A 5 20.40 22.10 46.95
CA THR A 5 19.15 21.79 47.67
C THR A 5 17.91 22.03 46.81
N LYS A 6 16.79 21.39 47.19
CA LYS A 6 15.51 21.52 46.50
C LYS A 6 15.01 22.98 46.50
N GLU A 7 15.16 23.66 47.63
CA GLU A 7 14.69 25.03 47.86
C GLU A 7 15.37 26.01 46.92
N LYS A 8 16.68 25.83 46.68
CA LYS A 8 17.45 26.70 45.78
C LYS A 8 17.01 26.54 44.33
N LEU A 9 16.66 25.33 43.92
CA LEU A 9 16.13 25.04 42.59
C LEU A 9 14.74 25.63 42.40
N GLU A 10 13.85 25.48 43.38
CA GLU A 10 12.49 26.04 43.35
C GLU A 10 12.51 27.58 43.36
N GLU A 11 13.39 28.19 44.15
CA GLU A 11 13.57 29.64 44.20
C GLU A 11 13.94 30.21 42.83
N LEU A 12 14.98 29.66 42.17
CA LEU A 12 15.43 30.17 40.88
C LEU A 12 14.46 29.81 39.74
N TYR A 13 14.00 28.56 39.68
CA TYR A 13 13.25 28.04 38.53
C TYR A 13 11.74 28.32 38.61
N ILE A 14 11.14 28.20 39.80
CA ILE A 14 9.70 28.39 39.97
C ILE A 14 9.38 29.84 40.31
N LYS A 15 9.98 30.37 41.39
CA LYS A 15 9.63 31.70 41.92
C LYS A 15 10.22 32.85 41.09
N GLN A 16 11.53 32.87 40.88
CA GLN A 16 12.19 33.89 40.05
C GLN A 16 11.93 33.66 38.55
N GLY A 17 11.62 32.42 38.19
CA GLY A 17 11.17 32.08 36.85
C GLY A 17 12.22 32.15 35.76
N LEU A 18 13.47 32.02 36.16
CA LEU A 18 14.61 31.92 35.26
C LEU A 18 14.48 30.67 34.38
N SER A 19 15.00 30.77 33.16
CA SER A 19 15.13 29.60 32.29
C SER A 19 16.12 28.59 32.86
N ILE A 20 16.02 27.32 32.43
CA ILE A 20 16.96 26.25 32.83
C ILE A 20 18.42 26.67 32.58
N ARG A 21 18.70 27.42 31.51
CA ARG A 21 20.05 27.89 31.17
C ARG A 21 20.53 28.99 32.12
N GLU A 22 19.66 29.92 32.48
CA GLU A 22 19.97 30.98 33.44
C GLU A 22 20.19 30.41 34.84
N CYS A 23 19.34 29.47 35.28
CA CYS A 23 19.53 28.78 36.55
C CYS A 23 20.84 27.97 36.58
N ALA A 24 21.16 27.26 35.49
CA ALA A 24 22.39 26.50 35.37
C ALA A 24 23.63 27.40 35.46
N LYS A 25 23.59 28.58 34.82
CA LYS A 25 24.67 29.59 34.91
C LYS A 25 24.78 30.16 36.32
N ALA A 26 23.65 30.48 36.96
CA ALA A 26 23.60 31.05 38.31
C ALA A 26 24.16 30.10 39.38
N LEU A 27 23.97 28.79 39.21
CA LEU A 27 24.49 27.76 40.10
C LEU A 27 25.78 27.10 39.60
N GLN A 28 26.42 27.68 38.56
CA GLN A 28 27.69 27.22 37.99
C GLN A 28 27.69 25.74 37.58
N PHE A 29 26.56 25.25 37.07
CA PHE A 29 26.52 23.93 36.46
C PHE A 29 27.34 23.91 35.17
N PRO A 30 28.12 22.85 34.93
CA PRO A 30 28.91 22.72 33.70
C PRO A 30 28.02 22.64 32.45
N THR A 31 26.81 22.09 32.59
CA THR A 31 25.80 22.08 31.53
C THR A 31 24.40 22.27 32.10
N HIS A 32 23.49 22.81 31.28
CA HIS A 32 22.08 22.94 31.62
C HIS A 32 21.37 21.57 31.85
N GLY A 33 21.97 20.48 31.36
CA GLY A 33 21.50 19.11 31.61
C GLY A 33 21.64 18.70 33.08
N GLY A 34 22.71 19.14 33.76
CA GLY A 34 22.92 18.87 35.19
C GLY A 34 21.85 19.51 36.08
N PHE A 35 21.44 20.74 35.76
CA PHE A 35 20.33 21.41 36.43
C PHE A 35 19.00 20.66 36.21
N SER A 36 18.75 20.24 34.96
CA SER A 36 17.54 19.49 34.59
C SER A 36 17.45 18.14 35.30
N TRP A 37 18.58 17.48 35.54
CA TRP A 37 18.63 16.25 36.32
C TRP A 37 18.23 16.47 37.78
N HIS A 38 18.70 17.55 38.42
CA HIS A 38 18.34 17.87 39.79
C HIS A 38 16.86 18.22 39.95
N LEU A 39 16.26 18.94 39.00
CA LEU A 39 14.81 19.18 38.99
C LEU A 39 14.02 17.86 39.01
N ARG A 40 14.43 16.88 38.17
CA ARG A 40 13.81 15.55 38.15
C ARG A 40 14.04 14.78 39.45
N LYS A 41 15.27 14.78 39.97
CA LYS A 41 15.64 14.10 41.22
C LYS A 41 14.79 14.58 42.40
N PHE A 42 14.52 15.88 42.49
CA PHE A 42 13.71 16.46 43.57
C PHE A 42 12.20 16.53 43.25
N GLY A 43 11.76 15.98 42.12
CA GLY A 43 10.35 15.96 41.72
C GLY A 43 9.76 17.34 41.38
N ILE A 44 10.60 18.33 41.07
CA ILE A 44 10.16 19.68 40.70
C ILE A 44 9.61 19.60 39.28
N LYS A 45 8.28 19.67 39.15
CA LYS A 45 7.60 19.62 37.85
C LYS A 45 8.05 20.79 36.97
N ALA A 46 8.20 20.52 35.67
CA ALA A 46 8.48 21.57 34.70
C ALA A 46 7.37 22.64 34.76
N ARG A 47 7.76 23.92 34.73
CA ARG A 47 6.80 25.02 34.62
C ARG A 47 5.85 24.73 33.46
N PRO A 48 4.52 24.80 33.64
CA PRO A 48 3.58 24.64 32.54
C PRO A 48 3.95 25.66 31.47
N GLY A 49 4.37 25.15 30.30
CA GLY A 49 5.03 25.98 29.30
C GLY A 49 4.08 27.07 28.79
N LYS A 50 4.63 28.27 28.54
CA LYS A 50 4.08 29.19 27.53
C LYS A 50 3.96 28.54 26.13
N PHE A 51 4.50 27.34 25.96
CA PHE A 51 4.43 26.53 24.75
C PHE A 51 3.53 25.32 24.98
N GLN A 52 2.23 25.49 24.73
CA GLN A 52 1.37 24.34 24.47
C GLN A 52 1.76 23.76 23.11
N LYS A 53 2.27 22.52 23.11
CA LYS A 53 2.57 21.75 21.91
C LYS A 53 1.25 21.56 21.14
N GLY A 54 1.05 22.34 20.08
CA GLY A 54 -0.20 22.40 19.30
C GLY A 54 -0.73 23.80 19.02
N GLN A 55 -0.26 24.84 19.72
CA GLN A 55 -0.74 26.22 19.54
C GLN A 55 0.10 27.11 18.60
N ARG A 56 1.02 26.54 17.81
CA ARG A 56 1.61 27.30 16.69
C ARG A 56 0.62 27.30 15.52
N GLN A 57 -0.31 28.25 15.52
CA GLN A 57 -0.95 28.66 14.27
C GLN A 57 0.05 29.54 13.51
N TYR A 58 0.74 28.94 12.54
CA TYR A 58 1.47 29.71 11.54
C TYR A 58 0.44 30.37 10.61
N PHE A 59 0.12 31.64 10.87
CA PHE A 59 -0.61 32.47 9.93
C PHE A 59 0.33 32.91 8.81
N HIS A 60 0.69 31.98 7.92
CA HIS A 60 1.25 32.38 6.63
C HIS A 60 0.13 33.10 5.89
N LYS A 61 0.27 34.42 5.70
CA LYS A 61 -0.55 35.16 4.75
C LYS A 61 -0.47 34.43 3.40
N LYS A 62 -1.61 34.06 2.83
CA LYS A 62 -1.73 33.35 1.53
C LYS A 62 -2.40 34.24 0.48
N ASP A 63 -2.40 35.53 0.72
CA ASP A 63 -3.01 36.57 -0.09
C ASP A 63 -1.93 37.56 -0.55
N GLN A 64 -2.36 38.67 -1.14
CA GLN A 64 -1.49 39.72 -1.67
C GLN A 64 -0.53 40.32 -0.64
N ASP A 65 -0.78 40.11 0.65
CA ASP A 65 0.04 40.64 1.73
C ASP A 65 1.20 39.69 2.11
N ALA A 66 1.32 38.54 1.43
CA ALA A 66 2.44 37.62 1.61
C ALA A 66 3.67 38.08 0.81
N HIS A 67 4.83 38.14 1.47
CA HIS A 67 6.11 38.50 0.85
C HIS A 67 6.52 37.63 -0.37
N GLY A 68 5.91 36.45 -0.55
CA GLY A 68 6.12 35.55 -1.69
C GLY A 68 4.95 35.49 -2.68
N TRP A 69 3.98 36.41 -2.60
CA TRP A 69 2.78 36.38 -3.45
C TRP A 69 3.11 36.69 -4.92
N LYS A 70 2.75 35.76 -5.82
CA LYS A 70 2.96 35.88 -7.28
C LYS A 70 1.65 35.92 -8.08
N GLY A 71 0.60 36.55 -7.53
CA GLY A 71 -0.63 36.83 -8.26
C GLY A 71 -1.72 35.73 -8.20
N GLY A 72 -1.76 34.93 -7.14
CA GLY A 72 -2.87 34.01 -6.86
C GLY A 72 -3.12 32.95 -7.92
N LYS A 73 -4.33 32.36 -7.90
CA LYS A 73 -4.77 31.45 -8.96
C LYS A 73 -5.32 32.26 -10.13
N LYS A 74 -5.01 31.85 -11.36
CA LYS A 74 -5.59 32.41 -12.59
C LYS A 74 -6.63 31.46 -13.15
N ALA A 75 -7.67 32.02 -13.76
CA ALA A 75 -8.64 31.26 -14.54
C ALA A 75 -8.03 30.87 -15.89
N VAL A 76 -8.12 29.60 -16.24
CA VAL A 76 -7.70 29.05 -17.54
C VAL A 76 -8.79 28.10 -18.04
N PRO A 77 -9.08 28.05 -19.35
CA PRO A 77 -10.07 27.13 -19.89
C PRO A 77 -9.54 25.70 -19.90
N CYS A 78 -10.45 24.74 -19.73
CA CYS A 78 -10.18 23.33 -19.99
C CYS A 78 -10.07 23.08 -21.50
N THR A 79 -9.01 22.45 -21.97
CA THR A 79 -8.79 22.12 -23.38
C THR A 79 -9.84 21.16 -23.94
N GLN A 80 -10.50 20.34 -23.09
CA GLN A 80 -11.48 19.35 -23.53
C GLN A 80 -12.94 19.84 -23.47
N CYS A 81 -13.29 20.66 -22.48
CA CYS A 81 -14.68 21.05 -22.25
C CYS A 81 -14.89 22.56 -22.08
N GLU A 82 -13.83 23.35 -22.25
CA GLU A 82 -13.82 24.83 -22.19
C GLU A 82 -14.19 25.44 -20.83
N ALA A 83 -14.62 24.63 -19.86
CA ALA A 83 -14.92 25.07 -18.50
C ALA A 83 -13.72 25.82 -17.89
N LEU A 84 -13.99 26.99 -17.30
CA LEU A 84 -12.99 27.79 -16.61
C LEU A 84 -12.58 27.11 -15.31
N ILE A 85 -11.28 26.82 -15.18
CA ILE A 85 -10.68 26.24 -13.99
C ILE A 85 -9.63 27.17 -13.40
N THR A 86 -9.47 27.13 -12.07
CA THR A 86 -8.49 27.97 -11.37
C THR A 86 -7.21 27.20 -11.10
N LYS A 87 -6.08 27.69 -11.62
CA LYS A 87 -4.75 27.09 -11.42
C LYS A 87 -3.75 28.12 -10.92
N PHE A 88 -2.77 27.66 -10.16
CA PHE A 88 -1.59 28.48 -9.91
C PHE A 88 -0.83 28.72 -11.22
N PRO A 89 -0.28 29.92 -11.47
CA PRO A 89 0.49 30.22 -12.68
C PRO A 89 1.56 29.19 -13.03
N SER A 90 2.23 28.62 -12.03
CA SER A 90 3.24 27.56 -12.21
C SER A 90 2.68 26.22 -12.71
N LEU A 91 1.38 25.98 -12.54
CA LEU A 91 0.68 24.76 -12.95
C LEU A 91 -0.09 24.93 -14.27
N ILE A 92 -0.11 26.15 -14.82
CA ILE A 92 -0.68 26.40 -16.14
C ILE A 92 0.29 25.82 -17.16
N LYS A 93 -0.21 24.87 -17.96
CA LYS A 93 0.50 24.30 -19.10
C LYS A 93 -0.16 24.78 -20.39
N GLU A 94 0.41 24.42 -21.54
CA GLU A 94 -0.21 24.66 -22.84
C GLU A 94 -1.62 24.04 -22.90
N MET A 95 -1.76 22.82 -22.40
CA MET A 95 -3.06 22.14 -22.27
C MET A 95 -3.45 21.98 -20.80
N ASN A 96 -4.69 22.30 -20.48
CA ASN A 96 -5.21 22.26 -19.11
C ASN A 96 -6.52 21.48 -19.06
N PHE A 97 -6.68 20.64 -18.04
CA PHE A 97 -7.87 19.79 -17.89
C PHE A 97 -8.49 19.98 -16.52
N CYS A 98 -9.83 20.00 -16.45
CA CYS A 98 -10.55 20.14 -15.19
C CYS A 98 -10.44 18.89 -14.31
N ASN A 99 -10.26 17.71 -14.91
CA ASN A 99 -10.08 16.43 -14.22
C ASN A 99 -9.47 15.37 -15.16
N HIS A 100 -9.19 14.19 -14.60
CA HIS A 100 -8.61 13.07 -15.34
C HIS A 100 -9.52 12.54 -16.47
N ILE A 101 -10.84 12.73 -16.38
CA ILE A 101 -11.81 12.33 -17.41
C ILE A 101 -11.62 13.20 -18.65
N CYS A 102 -11.55 14.52 -18.47
CA CYS A 102 -11.29 15.43 -19.58
C CYS A 102 -9.92 15.18 -20.24
N TYR A 103 -8.89 14.91 -19.44
CA TYR A 103 -7.60 14.49 -19.97
C TYR A 103 -7.68 13.18 -20.77
N GLY A 104 -8.39 12.17 -20.25
CA GLY A 104 -8.58 10.89 -20.93
C GLY A 104 -9.33 11.00 -22.26
N ASN A 105 -10.41 11.79 -22.29
CA ASN A 105 -11.20 12.05 -23.49
C ASN A 105 -10.39 12.78 -24.56
N TRP A 106 -9.63 13.81 -24.17
CA TRP A 106 -8.75 14.52 -25.08
C TRP A 106 -7.65 13.59 -25.61
N ARG A 107 -7.00 12.81 -24.73
CA ARG A 107 -5.95 11.86 -25.11
C ARG A 107 -6.45 10.81 -26.10
N SER A 108 -7.64 10.25 -25.88
CA SER A 108 -8.24 9.25 -26.78
C SER A 108 -8.42 9.78 -28.20
N LYS A 109 -8.79 11.05 -28.34
CA LYS A 109 -8.99 11.72 -29.64
C LYS A 109 -7.68 12.12 -30.33
N ASN A 110 -6.66 12.50 -29.57
CA ASN A 110 -5.44 13.11 -30.13
C ASN A 110 -4.22 12.17 -30.15
N PHE A 111 -4.22 11.07 -29.39
CA PHE A 111 -3.12 10.10 -29.30
C PHE A 111 -3.58 8.74 -29.81
N ASN A 112 -4.12 8.70 -31.03
CA ASN A 112 -4.50 7.47 -31.71
C ASN A 112 -3.78 7.35 -33.06
N GLY A 113 -3.75 6.12 -33.60
CA GLY A 113 -3.12 5.85 -34.89
C GLY A 113 -1.68 6.36 -34.98
N ASN A 114 -1.32 6.91 -36.14
CA ASN A 114 0.00 7.45 -36.47
C ASN A 114 0.38 8.68 -35.63
N ASP A 115 -0.59 9.37 -35.03
CA ASP A 115 -0.35 10.58 -34.23
C ASP A 115 0.07 10.26 -32.79
N ASN A 116 0.01 8.99 -32.39
CA ASN A 116 0.61 8.56 -31.13
C ASN A 116 2.14 8.58 -31.29
N PRO A 117 2.91 9.30 -30.44
CA PRO A 117 4.37 9.35 -30.54
C PRO A 117 5.06 8.00 -30.33
N ASN A 118 4.32 6.98 -29.85
CA ASN A 118 4.80 5.60 -29.76
C ASN A 118 4.28 4.70 -30.90
N HIS A 119 3.51 5.22 -31.86
CA HIS A 119 3.05 4.46 -33.01
C HIS A 119 4.25 4.07 -33.87
N GLY A 120 4.43 2.78 -34.10
CA GLY A 120 5.57 2.29 -34.87
C GLY A 120 6.91 2.33 -34.13
N SER A 121 6.95 2.52 -32.82
CA SER A 121 8.20 2.47 -32.04
C SER A 121 8.78 1.05 -31.99
N ILE A 122 9.85 0.81 -32.76
CA ILE A 122 10.62 -0.47 -32.77
C ILE A 122 11.02 -0.90 -31.37
N ALA A 123 11.31 0.05 -30.46
CA ALA A 123 11.65 -0.21 -29.07
C ALA A 123 10.51 -0.81 -28.23
N MET A 124 9.28 -0.89 -28.74
CA MET A 124 8.14 -1.49 -28.04
C MET A 124 7.78 -2.89 -28.53
N PHE A 125 8.38 -3.39 -29.61
CA PHE A 125 8.02 -4.67 -30.20
C PHE A 125 9.21 -5.54 -30.60
N GLY A 126 8.96 -6.86 -30.62
CA GLY A 126 9.94 -7.86 -30.99
C GLY A 126 11.22 -7.74 -30.17
N SER A 127 12.34 -7.93 -30.85
CA SER A 127 13.66 -8.05 -30.22
C SER A 127 14.24 -6.78 -29.63
N SER A 128 13.69 -5.65 -30.01
CA SER A 128 14.18 -4.33 -29.61
C SER A 128 13.49 -3.81 -28.36
N ASN A 129 12.48 -4.51 -27.84
CA ASN A 129 11.90 -4.18 -26.55
C ASN A 129 12.85 -4.61 -25.41
N PRO A 130 13.26 -3.71 -24.49
CA PRO A 130 14.15 -4.04 -23.39
C PRO A 130 13.63 -5.15 -22.47
N ASN A 131 12.31 -5.39 -22.48
CA ASN A 131 11.67 -6.47 -21.74
C ASN A 131 11.54 -7.78 -22.55
N TRP A 132 11.93 -7.80 -23.83
CA TRP A 132 11.90 -9.01 -24.64
C TRP A 132 12.98 -9.99 -24.22
N LYS A 133 12.57 -11.20 -23.84
CA LYS A 133 13.46 -12.27 -23.36
C LYS A 133 13.70 -13.33 -24.44
N GLY A 134 14.01 -12.92 -25.67
CA GLY A 134 14.41 -13.85 -26.74
C GLY A 134 13.33 -14.84 -27.19
N GLY A 135 12.04 -14.51 -27.03
CA GLY A 135 10.96 -15.41 -27.40
C GLY A 135 10.72 -16.58 -26.43
N ILE A 136 11.26 -16.53 -25.20
CA ILE A 136 10.91 -17.48 -24.14
C ILE A 136 9.41 -17.34 -23.84
N THR A 137 8.63 -18.22 -24.43
CA THR A 137 7.22 -18.40 -24.12
C THR A 137 7.14 -19.54 -23.12
N TYR A 138 6.84 -19.20 -21.87
CA TYR A 138 6.35 -20.11 -20.83
C TYR A 138 7.35 -20.88 -19.95
N GLU A 139 8.67 -20.79 -20.12
CA GLU A 139 9.55 -21.28 -19.04
C GLU A 139 9.44 -20.38 -17.81
N PRO A 140 9.15 -20.92 -16.60
CA PRO A 140 9.40 -22.30 -16.16
C PRO A 140 8.14 -23.16 -15.90
N TYR A 141 7.04 -22.96 -16.62
CA TYR A 141 5.79 -23.69 -16.41
C TYR A 141 5.79 -25.06 -17.11
N CYS A 142 5.07 -26.02 -16.54
CA CYS A 142 4.78 -27.31 -17.20
C CYS A 142 3.94 -27.11 -18.48
N GLU A 143 3.95 -28.08 -19.40
CA GLU A 143 3.18 -27.99 -20.65
C GLU A 143 1.66 -27.89 -20.43
N ILE A 144 1.14 -28.65 -19.46
CA ILE A 144 -0.30 -28.65 -19.11
C ILE A 144 -0.80 -27.29 -18.61
N TRP A 145 0.10 -26.39 -18.19
CA TRP A 145 -0.27 -25.03 -17.79
C TRP A 145 -0.84 -24.20 -18.96
N LEU A 146 -0.55 -24.58 -20.21
CA LEU A 146 -1.08 -23.92 -21.39
C LEU A 146 -2.55 -24.26 -21.65
N ASP A 147 -2.97 -25.45 -21.22
CA ASP A 147 -4.31 -25.97 -21.44
C ASP A 147 -5.36 -25.15 -20.67
N ALA A 148 -6.24 -24.49 -21.43
CA ALA A 148 -7.31 -23.67 -20.88
C ALA A 148 -8.38 -24.49 -20.16
N GLU A 149 -8.69 -25.69 -20.67
CA GLU A 149 -9.68 -26.61 -20.07
C GLU A 149 -9.14 -27.15 -18.74
N TYR A 150 -7.84 -27.49 -18.71
CA TYR A 150 -7.19 -27.89 -17.47
C TYR A 150 -7.32 -26.80 -16.39
N LYS A 151 -6.99 -25.55 -16.74
CA LYS A 151 -7.13 -24.41 -15.80
C LYS A 151 -8.59 -24.18 -15.40
N GLU A 152 -9.54 -24.41 -16.29
CA GLU A 152 -10.97 -24.26 -15.97
C GLU A 152 -11.44 -25.32 -14.97
N SER A 153 -11.01 -26.58 -15.13
CA SER A 153 -11.36 -27.65 -14.18
C SER A 153 -10.87 -27.38 -12.75
N ILE A 154 -9.73 -26.71 -12.58
CA ILE A 154 -9.26 -26.27 -11.24
C ILE A 154 -10.19 -25.20 -10.64
N LYS A 155 -10.69 -24.26 -11.45
CA LYS A 155 -11.63 -23.25 -10.95
C LYS A 155 -13.00 -23.85 -10.67
N GLU A 156 -13.44 -24.80 -11.47
CA GLU A 156 -14.70 -25.52 -11.27
C GLU A 156 -14.67 -26.29 -9.95
N ARG A 157 -13.59 -27.04 -9.68
CA ARG A 157 -13.35 -27.69 -8.37
C ARG A 157 -13.45 -26.70 -7.21
N ASP A 158 -12.98 -25.47 -7.42
CA ASP A 158 -12.96 -24.41 -6.41
C ASP A 158 -14.25 -23.56 -6.43
N ASP A 159 -15.32 -24.03 -7.08
CA ASP A 159 -16.64 -23.38 -7.18
C ASP A 159 -16.55 -21.93 -7.68
N TYR A 160 -15.58 -21.66 -8.57
CA TYR A 160 -15.28 -20.33 -9.10
C TYR A 160 -15.16 -19.27 -7.99
N LYS A 161 -14.57 -19.64 -6.85
CA LYS A 161 -14.37 -18.78 -5.69
C LYS A 161 -12.90 -18.74 -5.27
N CYS A 162 -12.52 -17.62 -4.67
CA CYS A 162 -11.22 -17.51 -4.01
C CYS A 162 -11.18 -18.46 -2.81
N GLN A 163 -10.20 -19.35 -2.76
CA GLN A 163 -10.02 -20.31 -1.68
C GLN A 163 -9.14 -19.79 -0.53
N ASN A 164 -8.69 -18.53 -0.57
CA ASN A 164 -7.98 -17.94 0.56
C ASN A 164 -8.96 -17.71 1.72
N VAL A 165 -8.69 -18.33 2.87
CA VAL A 165 -9.49 -18.24 4.10
C VAL A 165 -9.63 -16.81 4.64
N ASP A 166 -8.67 -15.92 4.35
CA ASP A 166 -8.67 -14.50 4.73
C ASP A 166 -8.88 -13.59 3.50
N CYS A 167 -9.78 -13.99 2.60
CA CYS A 167 -10.14 -13.21 1.42
C CYS A 167 -11.00 -12.00 1.82
N TRP A 168 -10.60 -10.80 1.40
CA TRP A 168 -11.35 -9.55 1.65
C TRP A 168 -12.44 -9.26 0.61
N ASN A 169 -12.66 -10.17 -0.35
CA ASN A 169 -13.66 -10.04 -1.40
C ASN A 169 -13.63 -8.70 -2.17
N ASN A 170 -12.43 -8.13 -2.36
CA ASN A 170 -12.22 -6.85 -3.04
C ASN A 170 -11.72 -6.99 -4.49
N SER A 171 -11.63 -8.22 -4.99
CA SER A 171 -11.14 -8.53 -6.33
C SER A 171 -11.92 -9.69 -6.92
N ASN A 172 -12.47 -9.48 -8.12
CA ASN A 172 -13.36 -10.45 -8.78
C ASN A 172 -12.62 -11.31 -9.81
N ARG A 173 -11.36 -10.99 -10.14
CA ARG A 173 -10.57 -11.74 -11.12
C ARG A 173 -9.83 -12.88 -10.43
N LEU A 174 -10.13 -14.10 -10.86
CA LEU A 174 -9.54 -15.34 -10.36
C LEU A 174 -8.33 -15.78 -11.19
N SER A 175 -7.39 -16.43 -10.52
CA SER A 175 -6.17 -17.00 -11.07
C SER A 175 -5.77 -18.23 -10.28
N ILE A 176 -5.07 -19.17 -10.91
CA ILE A 176 -4.56 -20.37 -10.24
C ILE A 176 -3.17 -20.08 -9.68
N HIS A 177 -2.95 -20.51 -8.45
CA HIS A 177 -1.70 -20.39 -7.72
C HIS A 177 -1.10 -21.77 -7.46
N HIS A 178 0.23 -21.88 -7.51
CA HIS A 178 0.96 -23.09 -7.12
C HIS A 178 1.25 -23.00 -5.63
N ILE A 179 0.79 -23.97 -4.84
CA ILE A 179 0.85 -23.95 -3.38
C ILE A 179 2.29 -24.02 -2.87
N ASP A 180 3.12 -24.85 -3.51
CA ASP A 180 4.55 -24.99 -3.23
C ASP A 180 5.45 -23.94 -3.92
N TYR A 181 4.87 -23.03 -4.70
CA TYR A 181 5.56 -22.03 -5.52
C TYR A 181 6.48 -22.58 -6.62
N ASP A 182 6.50 -23.90 -6.85
CA ASP A 182 7.16 -24.52 -8.00
C ASP A 182 6.23 -24.51 -9.20
N LYS A 183 6.55 -23.65 -10.17
CA LYS A 183 5.80 -23.49 -11.43
C LYS A 183 5.83 -24.73 -12.33
N LYS A 184 6.73 -25.70 -12.04
CA LYS A 184 6.77 -26.99 -12.74
C LYS A 184 5.84 -28.02 -12.12
N ASN A 185 5.42 -27.84 -10.86
CA ASN A 185 4.53 -28.75 -10.17
C ASN A 185 3.06 -28.39 -10.42
N CYS A 186 2.56 -28.74 -11.59
CA CYS A 186 1.17 -28.50 -11.97
C CYS A 186 0.24 -29.66 -11.57
N HIS A 187 0.51 -30.37 -10.49
CA HIS A 187 -0.42 -31.39 -10.02
C HIS A 187 -1.69 -30.71 -9.47
N PRO A 188 -2.92 -31.18 -9.75
CA PRO A 188 -4.15 -30.51 -9.29
C PRO A 188 -4.17 -30.20 -7.78
N ASN A 189 -3.62 -31.09 -6.96
CA ASN A 189 -3.53 -30.91 -5.49
C ASN A 189 -2.51 -29.85 -5.05
N ASN A 190 -1.63 -29.41 -5.94
CA ASN A 190 -0.71 -28.30 -5.73
C ASN A 190 -1.26 -26.97 -6.30
N LEU A 191 -2.47 -26.99 -6.88
CA LEU A 191 -3.08 -25.82 -7.51
C LEU A 191 -4.27 -25.34 -6.69
N ILE A 192 -4.41 -24.02 -6.55
CA ILE A 192 -5.51 -23.40 -5.80
C ILE A 192 -6.00 -22.12 -6.48
N THR A 193 -7.32 -21.91 -6.53
CA THR A 193 -7.93 -20.73 -7.13
C THR A 193 -7.95 -19.55 -6.15
N LEU A 194 -7.31 -18.45 -6.54
CA LEU A 194 -7.21 -17.22 -5.75
C LEU A 194 -7.67 -16.00 -6.55
N CYS A 195 -8.28 -15.02 -5.88
CA CYS A 195 -8.48 -13.70 -6.49
C CYS A 195 -7.15 -12.94 -6.62
N THR A 196 -7.11 -11.89 -7.46
CA THR A 196 -5.86 -11.17 -7.77
C THR A 196 -5.20 -10.58 -6.52
N SER A 197 -5.98 -10.03 -5.57
CA SER A 197 -5.42 -9.47 -4.33
C SER A 197 -4.82 -10.55 -3.43
N CYS A 198 -5.47 -11.71 -3.31
CA CYS A 198 -4.96 -12.84 -2.54
C CYS A 198 -3.73 -13.49 -3.19
N ASN A 199 -3.71 -13.63 -4.51
CA ASN A 199 -2.57 -14.17 -5.24
C ASN A 199 -1.31 -13.30 -5.04
N VAL A 200 -1.45 -11.97 -5.05
CA VAL A 200 -0.33 -11.06 -4.76
C VAL A 200 0.12 -11.19 -3.31
N ARG A 201 -0.81 -11.29 -2.35
CA ARG A 201 -0.49 -11.49 -0.92
C ARG A 201 0.24 -12.80 -0.66
N ALA A 202 -0.15 -13.88 -1.33
CA ALA A 202 0.48 -15.20 -1.20
C ALA A 202 1.99 -15.19 -1.54
N ASN A 203 2.44 -14.25 -2.38
CA ASN A 203 3.86 -14.12 -2.70
C ASN A 203 4.73 -13.64 -1.51
N TYR A 204 4.12 -13.14 -0.43
CA TYR A 204 4.77 -12.71 0.80
C TYR A 204 4.46 -13.71 1.94
N ASN A 205 5.47 -14.10 2.72
CA ASN A 205 5.34 -15.10 3.78
C ASN A 205 4.87 -16.48 3.24
N ARG A 206 5.64 -17.02 2.30
CA ARG A 206 5.29 -18.20 1.51
C ARG A 206 5.03 -19.45 2.35
N ASP A 207 5.87 -19.71 3.35
CA ASP A 207 5.76 -20.88 4.24
C ASP A 207 4.39 -20.91 4.97
N PHE A 208 3.93 -19.74 5.43
CA PHE A 208 2.62 -19.61 6.05
C PHE A 208 1.51 -19.95 5.06
N TRP A 209 1.50 -19.34 3.88
CA TRP A 209 0.45 -19.57 2.89
C TRP A 209 0.46 -20.97 2.30
N GLN A 210 1.63 -21.55 2.08
CA GLN A 210 1.77 -22.93 1.66
C GLN A 210 1.09 -23.86 2.66
N THR A 211 1.42 -23.74 3.95
CA THR A 211 0.80 -24.53 5.02
C THR A 211 -0.72 -24.34 5.06
N GLN A 212 -1.20 -23.11 4.94
CA GLN A 212 -2.64 -22.82 4.95
C GLN A 212 -3.36 -23.42 3.73
N TYR A 213 -2.79 -23.33 2.53
CA TYR A 213 -3.41 -23.84 1.31
C TYR A 213 -3.35 -25.36 1.20
N GLU A 214 -2.26 -25.98 1.65
CA GLU A 214 -2.18 -27.44 1.81
C GLU A 214 -3.31 -27.95 2.71
N TYR A 215 -3.56 -27.28 3.85
CA TYR A 215 -4.68 -27.63 4.73
C TYR A 215 -6.03 -27.52 4.01
N VAL A 216 -6.30 -26.42 3.30
CA VAL A 216 -7.55 -26.20 2.56
C VAL A 216 -7.80 -27.27 1.49
N ILE A 217 -6.78 -27.63 0.71
CA ILE A 217 -6.91 -28.65 -0.33
C ILE A 217 -7.09 -30.04 0.28
N ASN A 218 -6.33 -30.38 1.33
CA ASN A 218 -6.44 -31.68 1.98
C ASN A 218 -7.80 -31.88 2.68
N ASP A 219 -8.36 -30.83 3.29
CA ASP A 219 -9.70 -30.88 3.90
C ASP A 219 -10.78 -31.17 2.85
N LYS A 220 -10.70 -30.52 1.67
CA LYS A 220 -11.61 -30.79 0.54
C LYS A 220 -11.51 -32.23 0.03
N LEU A 221 -10.29 -32.73 -0.20
CA LEU A 221 -10.09 -34.12 -0.63
C LEU A 221 -10.65 -35.12 0.40
N CYS A 222 -10.57 -34.80 1.69
CA CYS A 222 -11.17 -35.61 2.75
C CYS A 222 -12.71 -35.55 2.75
N GLN A 223 -13.32 -34.43 2.37
CA GLN A 223 -14.78 -34.30 2.23
C GLN A 223 -15.29 -35.08 1.01
N ASP A 224 -14.62 -34.93 -0.14
CA ASP A 224 -14.98 -35.63 -1.38
C ASP A 224 -14.94 -37.15 -1.22
N THR A 225 -13.94 -37.67 -0.49
CA THR A 225 -13.85 -39.12 -0.20
C THR A 225 -14.98 -39.63 0.69
N LYS A 226 -15.44 -38.83 1.66
CA LYS A 226 -16.57 -39.21 2.53
C LYS A 226 -17.89 -39.23 1.76
N GLU A 227 -18.13 -38.24 0.92
CA GLU A 227 -19.33 -38.16 0.07
C GLU A 227 -19.37 -39.32 -0.94
N ALA A 228 -18.22 -39.66 -1.56
CA ALA A 228 -18.12 -40.79 -2.48
C ALA A 228 -18.36 -42.16 -1.80
N VAL A 229 -17.99 -42.32 -0.52
CA VAL A 229 -18.29 -43.52 0.27
C VAL A 229 -19.78 -43.60 0.59
N ILE A 230 -20.39 -42.51 1.07
CA ILE A 230 -21.83 -42.45 1.38
C ILE A 230 -22.69 -42.74 0.14
N GLN A 231 -22.31 -42.20 -1.03
CA GLN A 231 -23.05 -42.40 -2.27
C GLN A 231 -22.92 -43.84 -2.82
N LYS A 232 -21.79 -44.51 -2.56
CA LYS A 232 -21.66 -45.94 -2.85
C LYS A 232 -22.59 -46.76 -1.96
N ASP A 233 -22.66 -46.47 -0.67
CA ASP A 233 -23.49 -47.20 0.28
C ASP A 233 -24.99 -47.05 -0.03
N SER A 234 -25.45 -45.85 -0.42
CA SER A 234 -26.86 -45.64 -0.84
C SER A 234 -27.23 -46.36 -2.14
N ASN A 235 -26.27 -46.55 -3.05
CA ASN A 235 -26.51 -47.26 -4.31
C ASN A 235 -26.62 -48.79 -4.10
N TYR A 236 -25.99 -49.35 -3.07
CA TYR A 236 -26.15 -50.77 -2.71
C TYR A 236 -27.52 -51.07 -2.10
N GLU A 237 -28.12 -50.15 -1.34
CA GLU A 237 -29.47 -50.32 -0.77
C GLU A 237 -30.58 -50.27 -1.82
N THR A 238 -30.35 -49.58 -2.94
CA THR A 238 -31.37 -49.41 -4.02
C THR A 238 -31.44 -50.60 -4.98
N ILE A 239 -30.45 -51.51 -4.96
CA ILE A 239 -30.38 -52.70 -5.83
C ILE A 239 -30.97 -53.96 -5.14
N ALA A 240 -31.34 -53.86 -3.86
CA ALA A 240 -31.80 -54.99 -3.04
C ALA A 240 -33.33 -55.22 -3.02
N ILE A 241 -34.07 -54.86 -4.08
CA ILE A 241 -35.52 -55.14 -4.23
C ILE A 241 -35.77 -56.00 -5.46
#